data_AF-A0A7Y8HUB9-F1
#
_entry.id   AF-A0A7Y8HUB9-F1
#
_cell.length_a   1.000
_cell.length_b   1.000
_cell.length_c   1.000
_cell.angle_alpha   90.00
_cell.angle_beta   90.00
_cell.angle_gamma   90.00
#
_symmetry.space_group_name_H-M   'P 1'
#
loop_
_entity.id
_entity.type
_entity.pdbx_description
1 polymer ?
#
loop_
_entity_poly.entity_id
_entity_poly.type
_entity_poly.pdbx_seq_one_letter_code
_entity_poly.pdbx_strand_id
1 'polypeptide(L)' 'MKEEIQLKEKIKLLEQELITLTEKLEVTSKALSEIKDLKQEIKGLKLFMGSVHPEFKSKYPEMIQKIFKKG' A
#
# COMPACT_ATOMS: atom_id res chain seq x y z
N MET A 1 -18.98 -23.00 36.63
CA MET A 1 -17.63 -23.53 36.37
C MET A 1 -17.39 -23.88 34.90
N LYS A 2 -18.20 -24.74 34.25
CA LYS A 2 -17.97 -25.13 32.84
C LYS A 2 -18.10 -23.97 31.84
N GLU A 3 -19.13 -23.13 31.99
CA GLU A 3 -19.32 -21.95 31.13
C GLU A 3 -18.20 -20.91 31.30
N GLU A 4 -17.72 -20.71 32.53
CA GLU A 4 -16.64 -19.77 32.81
C GLU A 4 -15.32 -20.21 32.13
N ILE A 5 -15.03 -21.51 32.13
CA ILE A 5 -13.87 -22.08 31.43
C ILE A 5 -14.01 -21.87 29.91
N GLN A 6 -15.17 -22.15 29.34
CA GLN A 6 -15.44 -21.95 27.91
C GLN A 6 -15.33 -20.48 27.49
N LEU A 7 -15.80 -19.56 28.33
CA LEU A 7 -15.67 -18.12 28.08
C LEU A 7 -14.19 -17.69 28.12
N LYS A 8 -13.40 -18.19 29.08
CA LYS A 8 -11.96 -17.92 29.16
C LYS A 8 -11.21 -18.43 27.92
N GLU A 9 -11.53 -19.63 27.44
CA GLU A 9 -10.95 -20.17 26.21
C GLU A 9 -11.33 -19.33 24.98
N LYS A 10 -12.59 -18.89 24.88
CA LYS A 10 -13.04 -18.01 23.80
C LYS A 10 -12.34 -16.66 23.82
N ILE A 11 -12.18 -16.05 25.00
CA ILE A 11 -11.44 -14.78 25.15
C ILE A 11 -10.00 -14.96 24.68
N LYS A 12 -9.32 -16.02 25.13
CA LYS A 12 -7.95 -16.31 24.72
C LYS A 12 -7.81 -16.47 23.19
N LEU A 13 -8.76 -17.13 22.54
CA LEU A 13 -8.77 -17.26 21.08
C LEU A 13 -8.95 -15.90 20.39
N LEU A 14 -9.87 -15.07 20.89
CA LEU A 14 -10.10 -13.72 20.36
C LEU A 14 -8.88 -12.82 20.54
N GLU A 15 -8.17 -12.92 21.67
CA GLU A 15 -6.93 -12.19 21.90
C GLU A 15 -5.84 -12.59 20.89
N GLN A 16 -5.68 -13.89 20.62
CA GLN A 16 -4.75 -14.39 19.60
C GLN A 16 -5.11 -13.92 18.19
N GLU A 17 -6.41 -13.89 17.88
CA GLU A 17 -6.90 -13.38 16.60
C GLU A 17 -6.62 -11.87 16.45
N LEU A 18 -6.85 -11.08 17.51
CA LEU A 18 -6.51 -9.65 17.51
C LEU A 18 -5.02 -9.38 17.30
N ILE A 19 -4.15 -10.16 17.94
CA ILE A 19 -2.69 -10.07 17.72
C ILE A 19 -2.38 -10.35 16.26
N THR A 20 -2.89 -11.47 15.72
CA THR A 20 -2.66 -11.87 14.33
C THR A 20 -3.15 -10.83 13.32
N LEU A 21 -4.32 -10.23 13.58
CA LEU A 21 -4.88 -9.18 12.72
C LEU A 21 -4.06 -7.90 12.78
N THR A 22 -3.55 -7.53 13.95
CA THR A 22 -2.69 -6.36 14.14
C THR A 22 -1.37 -6.53 13.39
N GLU A 23 -0.73 -7.69 13.49
CA GLU A 23 0.50 -7.99 12.73
C GLU A 23 0.28 -7.90 11.21
N LYS A 24 -0.82 -8.46 10.71
CA LYS A 24 -1.17 -8.36 9.28
C LYS A 24 -1.44 -6.93 8.85
N LEU A 25 -2.09 -6.14 9.69
CA LEU A 25 -2.35 -4.72 9.43
C LEU A 25 -1.04 -3.93 9.33
N GLU A 26 -0.07 -4.20 10.21
CA GLU A 26 1.23 -3.54 10.20
C GLU A 26 2.02 -3.87 8.92
N VAL A 27 2.09 -5.15 8.55
CA VAL A 27 2.72 -5.60 7.29
C VAL A 27 2.07 -4.93 6.08
N THR A 28 0.74 -4.90 6.04
CA THR A 28 -0.02 -4.29 4.93
C THR A 28 0.21 -2.79 4.87
N SER A 29 0.26 -2.12 6.03
CA SER A 29 0.49 -0.68 6.13
C SER A 29 1.89 -0.31 5.64
N LYS A 30 2.90 -1.12 5.99
CA LYS A 30 4.27 -0.94 5.50
C LYS A 30 4.36 -1.11 3.99
N ALA A 31 3.80 -2.19 3.45
CA ALA A 31 3.75 -2.41 1.99
C ALA A 31 3.03 -1.28 1.26
N LEU A 32 1.95 -0.73 1.83
CA LEU A 32 1.25 0.41 1.26
C LEU A 32 2.12 1.68 1.24
N SER A 33 2.95 1.89 2.25
CA SER A 33 3.92 2.99 2.28
C SER A 33 4.95 2.84 1.16
N GLU A 34 5.55 1.67 1.03
CA GLU A 34 6.55 1.38 -0.02
C GLU A 34 5.95 1.56 -1.42
N ILE A 35 4.71 1.14 -1.65
CA ILE A 35 3.99 1.38 -2.92
C ILE A 35 3.80 2.88 -3.19
N LYS A 36 3.50 3.68 -2.16
CA LYS A 36 3.37 5.14 -2.32
C LYS A 36 4.70 5.77 -2.70
N ASP A 37 5.80 5.35 -2.09
CA ASP A 37 7.14 5.84 -2.39
C ASP A 37 7.54 5.49 -3.82
N LEU A 38 7.38 4.23 -4.23
CA LEU A 38 7.61 3.78 -5.61
C LEU A 38 6.76 4.55 -6.63
N LYS A 39 5.51 4.87 -6.29
CA LYS A 39 4.64 5.68 -7.16
C LYS A 39 5.19 7.10 -7.35
N GLN A 40 5.79 7.69 -6.32
CA GLN A 40 6.44 9.00 -6.42
C GLN A 40 7.74 8.92 -7.22
N GLU A 41 8.56 7.91 -7.00
CA GLU A 41 9.79 7.70 -7.78
C GLU A 41 9.48 7.53 -9.28
N ILE A 42 8.51 6.67 -9.63
CA ILE A 42 8.05 6.49 -11.01
C ILE A 42 7.55 7.81 -11.60
N LYS A 43 6.84 8.63 -10.82
CA LYS A 43 6.39 9.96 -11.26
C LYS A 43 7.59 10.86 -11.56
N GLY A 44 8.58 10.89 -10.67
CA GLY A 44 9.83 11.62 -10.85
C GLY A 44 10.58 11.21 -12.12
N LEU A 45 10.76 9.89 -12.32
CA LEU A 45 11.41 9.35 -13.51
C LEU A 45 10.70 9.76 -14.80
N LYS A 46 9.36 9.67 -14.85
CA LYS A 46 8.60 10.07 -16.04
C LYS A 46 8.73 11.57 -16.35
N LEU A 47 8.73 12.41 -15.32
CA LEU A 47 8.95 13.85 -15.47
C LEU A 47 10.36 14.14 -15.99
N PHE A 48 11.37 13.49 -15.41
CA PHE A 48 12.76 13.59 -15.84
C PHE A 48 12.95 13.15 -17.29
N MET A 49 12.37 12.01 -17.69
CA MET A 49 12.42 11.55 -19.08
C MET A 49 11.76 12.58 -20.02
N GLY A 50 10.61 13.13 -19.65
CA GLY A 50 9.94 14.16 -20.45
C GLY A 50 10.67 15.50 -20.50
N SER A 51 11.61 15.79 -19.58
CA SER A 51 12.46 16.98 -19.63
C SER A 51 13.73 16.75 -20.45
N VAL A 52 14.35 15.57 -20.34
CA VAL A 52 15.59 15.24 -21.07
C VAL A 52 15.31 14.85 -22.52
N HIS A 53 14.18 14.18 -22.77
CA HIS A 53 13.76 13.71 -24.08
C HIS A 53 12.35 14.24 -24.41
N PRO A 54 12.22 15.46 -24.97
CA PRO A 54 10.91 16.05 -25.27
C PRO A 54 10.01 15.17 -26.16
N GLU A 55 10.60 14.42 -27.09
CA GLU A 55 9.92 13.45 -27.96
C GLU A 55 9.31 12.27 -27.20
N PHE A 56 9.75 12.01 -25.97
CA PHE A 56 9.14 10.99 -25.10
C PHE A 56 7.67 11.34 -24.81
N LYS A 57 7.35 12.62 -24.64
CA LYS A 57 5.97 13.08 -24.36
C LYS A 57 5.04 12.86 -25.55
N SER A 58 5.54 13.02 -26.77
CA SER A 58 4.74 12.82 -27.99
C SER A 58 4.62 11.35 -28.39
N LYS A 59 5.67 10.54 -28.16
CA LYS A 59 5.64 9.09 -28.42
C LYS A 59 4.85 8.29 -27.39
N TYR A 60 4.86 8.74 -26.13
CA TYR A 60 4.22 8.03 -25.02
C TYR A 60 3.28 8.92 -24.19
N PRO A 61 2.27 9.56 -24.82
CA PRO A 61 1.37 10.50 -24.14
C PRO A 61 0.61 9.86 -22.97
N GLU A 62 0.25 8.57 -23.09
CA GLU A 62 -0.48 7.84 -22.05
C GLU A 62 0.32 7.65 -20.75
N MET A 63 1.65 7.52 -20.85
CA MET A 63 2.51 7.40 -19.68
C MET A 63 2.58 8.71 -18.87
N ILE A 64 2.48 9.84 -19.57
CA ILE A 64 2.53 11.20 -19.02
C ILE A 64 1.16 11.66 -18.52
N GLN A 65 0.06 11.36 -19.22
CA GLN A 65 -1.30 11.75 -18.78
C GLN A 65 -1.66 11.19 -17.40
N LYS A 66 -1.16 9.98 -17.07
CA LYS A 66 -1.34 9.35 -15.74
C LYS A 66 -0.65 10.11 -14.59
N ILE A 67 0.20 11.10 -14.88
CA ILE A 67 0.84 11.98 -13.87
C ILE A 67 -0.10 13.12 -13.45
N PHE A 68 -0.95 13.59 -14.37
CA PHE A 68 -1.78 14.79 -14.21
C PHE A 68 -3.25 14.50 -13.92
N LYS A 69 -3.70 13.25 -14.10
CA LYS A 69 -5.01 12.82 -13.57
C LYS A 69 -4.96 12.86 -12.05
N LYS A 70 -5.39 13.99 -11.47
CA LYS A 70 -5.79 14.07 -10.06
C LYS A 70 -6.91 13.05 -9.87
N GLY A 71 -6.62 11.99 -9.11
CA GLY A 71 -7.65 11.23 -8.41
C GLY A 71 -8.09 12.01 -7.19
#